data_AF-A0A6N7FQ69-F1
#
_entry.id   AF-A0A6N7FQ69-F1
#
_cell.length_a   1.000
_cell.length_b   1.000
_cell.length_c   1.000
_cell.angle_alpha   90.00
_cell.angle_beta   90.00
_cell.angle_gamma   90.00
#
_symmetry.space_group_name_H-M   'P 1'
#
loop_
_entity.id
_entity.type
_entity.pdbx_description
1 polymer ?
#
loop_
_entity_poly.entity_id
_entity_poly.type
_entity_poly.pdbx_seq_one_letter_code
_entity_poly.pdbx_strand_id
1 'polypeptide(L)'
;MCNQTVARLLPVEIVREIELDADADEVWEVVRDPDELAGWVGDEVRGARFSEPEAPGKRALSWTWAPDGSESDVELTVTEAGPRTLVRVVERMSEPTARALVGSADRMSDALLSLELWALRPALSIQA
;
A
#
# COMPACT_ATOMS: atom_id res chain seq x y z
N MET A 1 36.01 -7.59 18.11
CA MET A 1 34.82 -6.74 18.20
C MET A 1 34.57 -6.19 16.80
N CYS A 2 33.63 -6.77 16.05
CA CYS A 2 33.31 -6.30 14.70
C CYS A 2 32.50 -5.01 14.83
N ASN A 3 33.06 -3.91 14.33
CA ASN A 3 32.43 -2.60 14.28
C ASN A 3 31.46 -2.63 13.10
N GLN A 4 30.18 -2.94 13.34
CA GLN A 4 29.15 -2.73 12.32
C GLN A 4 28.88 -1.22 12.26
N THR A 5 29.57 -0.54 11.35
CA THR A 5 29.15 0.79 10.90
C THR A 5 27.82 0.60 10.18
N VAL A 6 26.72 0.82 10.88
CA VAL A 6 25.40 0.90 10.25
C VAL A 6 25.44 2.16 9.40
N ALA A 7 25.59 2.01 8.09
CA ALA A 7 25.48 3.13 7.16
C ALA A 7 24.07 3.70 7.31
N ARG A 8 23.95 4.92 7.85
CA ARG A 8 22.68 5.64 7.84
C ARG A 8 22.40 6.02 6.39
N LEU A 9 21.38 5.41 5.80
CA LEU A 9 20.87 5.82 4.50
C LEU A 9 20.13 7.15 4.66
N LEU A 10 20.15 7.96 3.61
CA LEU A 10 19.29 9.14 3.53
C LEU A 10 17.82 8.71 3.57
N PRO A 11 16.88 9.62 3.91
CA PRO A 11 15.46 9.36 3.75
C PRO A 11 15.15 8.86 2.33
N VAL A 12 14.31 7.83 2.23
CA VAL A 12 13.91 7.22 0.96
C VAL A 12 12.40 7.36 0.80
N GLU A 13 11.99 7.72 -0.41
CA GLU A 13 10.61 7.60 -0.88
C GLU A 13 10.56 6.48 -1.92
N ILE A 14 9.65 5.52 -1.72
CA ILE A 14 9.41 4.41 -2.63
C ILE A 14 8.01 4.58 -3.21
N VAL A 15 7.90 4.61 -4.53
CA VAL A 15 6.62 4.74 -5.24
C VAL A 15 6.32 3.46 -5.98
N ARG A 16 5.10 2.95 -5.83
CA ARG A 16 4.60 1.77 -6.51
C ARG A 16 3.22 2.07 -7.10
N GLU A 17 2.97 1.61 -8.32
CA GLU A 17 1.73 1.86 -9.05
C GLU A 17 1.27 0.57 -9.74
N ILE A 18 -0.03 0.29 -9.67
CA ILE A 18 -0.69 -0.82 -10.35
C ILE A 18 -2.01 -0.34 -10.97
N GLU A 19 -2.39 -0.93 -12.10
CA GLU A 19 -3.69 -0.70 -12.74
C GLU A 19 -4.60 -1.90 -12.49
N LEU A 20 -5.80 -1.65 -11.98
CA LEU A 20 -6.79 -2.68 -11.68
C LEU A 20 -7.94 -2.61 -12.68
N ASP A 21 -8.38 -3.77 -13.16
CA ASP A 21 -9.56 -3.94 -14.02
C ASP A 21 -10.83 -4.06 -13.15
N ALA A 22 -11.05 -3.05 -12.31
CA ALA A 22 -12.19 -2.95 -11.38
C ALA A 22 -12.55 -1.47 -11.18
N ASP A 23 -13.80 -1.21 -10.83
CA ASP A 23 -14.30 0.14 -10.55
C ASP A 23 -13.64 0.72 -9.28
N ALA A 24 -13.40 2.03 -9.27
CA ALA A 24 -12.66 2.67 -8.17
C ALA A 24 -13.42 2.60 -6.84
N ASP A 25 -14.75 2.55 -6.89
CA ASP A 25 -15.59 2.31 -5.72
C ASP A 25 -15.36 0.94 -5.11
N GLU A 26 -15.31 -0.11 -5.92
CA GLU A 26 -15.07 -1.48 -5.45
C GLU A 26 -13.67 -1.64 -4.89
N VAL A 27 -12.67 -1.11 -5.59
CA VAL A 27 -11.28 -1.08 -5.11
C VAL A 27 -11.20 -0.33 -3.78
N TRP A 28 -11.88 0.81 -3.66
CA TRP A 28 -11.89 1.61 -2.45
C TRP A 28 -12.51 0.86 -1.26
N GLU A 29 -13.61 0.13 -1.45
CA GLU A 29 -14.22 -0.65 -0.38
C GLU A 29 -13.28 -1.72 0.19
N VAL A 30 -12.44 -2.35 -0.65
CA VAL A 30 -11.46 -3.35 -0.21
C VAL A 30 -10.28 -2.73 0.55
N VAL A 31 -9.76 -1.60 0.06
CA VAL A 31 -8.55 -1.00 0.67
C VAL A 31 -8.86 -0.12 1.88
N ARG A 32 -10.11 0.33 2.05
CA ARG A 32 -10.48 1.26 3.12
C ARG A 32 -10.74 0.56 4.45
N ASP A 33 -11.09 -0.72 4.46
CA ASP A 33 -11.34 -1.44 5.72
C ASP A 33 -9.99 -1.74 6.40
N PRO A 34 -9.72 -1.21 7.62
CA PRO A 34 -8.47 -1.45 8.32
C PRO A 34 -8.21 -2.93 8.65
N ASP A 35 -9.26 -3.72 8.89
CA ASP A 35 -9.14 -5.14 9.19
C ASP A 35 -8.80 -5.93 7.90
N GLU A 36 -9.39 -5.55 6.76
CA GLU A 36 -9.00 -6.12 5.47
C GLU A 36 -7.59 -5.67 5.09
N LEU A 37 -7.24 -4.40 5.30
CA LEU A 37 -5.91 -3.83 5.08
C LEU A 37 -4.83 -4.60 5.83
N ALA A 38 -5.05 -4.90 7.12
CA ALA A 38 -4.15 -5.75 7.90
C ALA A 38 -4.08 -7.18 7.33
N GLY A 39 -5.19 -7.69 6.81
CA GLY A 39 -5.28 -9.01 6.19
C GLY A 39 -4.38 -9.21 4.96
N TRP A 40 -4.14 -8.17 4.15
CA TRP A 40 -3.29 -8.26 2.95
C TRP A 40 -1.94 -7.53 3.05
N VAL A 41 -1.81 -6.48 3.90
CA VAL A 41 -0.53 -5.77 4.13
C VAL A 41 0.24 -6.34 5.33
N GLY A 42 -0.46 -6.90 6.31
CA GLY A 42 0.08 -7.45 7.56
C GLY A 42 -0.37 -6.70 8.82
N ASP A 43 -0.26 -7.37 9.98
CA ASP A 43 -0.67 -6.85 11.30
C ASP A 43 0.15 -5.64 11.78
N GLU A 44 1.21 -5.28 11.05
CA GLU A 44 2.09 -4.17 11.40
C GLU A 44 1.54 -2.78 10.98
N VAL A 45 0.31 -2.72 10.45
CA VAL A 45 -0.43 -1.49 10.13
C VAL A 45 -0.91 -0.80 11.40
N ARG A 46 -0.66 0.52 11.52
CA ARG A 46 -1.08 1.33 12.67
C ARG A 46 -1.60 2.69 12.26
N GLY A 47 -2.63 3.16 12.97
CA GLY A 47 -3.08 4.54 12.87
C GLY A 47 -3.63 4.93 11.50
N ALA A 48 -4.31 4.02 10.82
CA ALA A 48 -4.91 4.25 9.51
C ALA A 48 -5.86 5.46 9.52
N ARG A 49 -5.70 6.37 8.55
CA ARG A 49 -6.47 7.62 8.41
C ARG A 49 -6.84 7.87 6.97
N PHE A 50 -8.12 8.15 6.76
CA PHE A 50 -8.67 8.53 5.47
C PHE A 50 -8.44 10.02 5.17
N SER A 51 -8.24 10.32 3.90
CA SER A 51 -8.27 11.67 3.37
C SER A 51 -8.91 11.69 1.99
N GLU A 52 -9.62 12.78 1.69
CA GLU A 52 -10.12 13.07 0.35
C GLU A 52 -9.21 14.17 -0.23
N PRO A 53 -8.31 13.82 -1.18
CA PRO A 53 -7.47 14.80 -1.83
C PRO A 53 -8.31 15.83 -2.60
N GLU A 54 -7.75 17.01 -2.85
CA GLU A 54 -8.43 18.09 -3.61
C GLU A 54 -8.79 17.69 -5.06
N ALA A 55 -8.10 16.69 -5.62
CA ALA A 55 -8.36 16.22 -6.98
C ALA A 55 -9.65 15.37 -7.03
N PRO A 56 -10.56 15.63 -8.00
CA PRO A 56 -11.79 14.85 -8.14
C PRO A 56 -11.49 13.39 -8.51
N GLY A 57 -12.31 12.46 -8.00
CA GLY A 57 -12.16 11.02 -8.28
C GLY A 57 -10.96 10.35 -7.61
N LYS A 58 -10.34 11.03 -6.63
CA LYS A 58 -9.20 10.53 -5.87
C LYS A 58 -9.60 10.27 -4.41
N ARG A 59 -9.17 9.14 -3.86
CA ARG A 59 -9.33 8.79 -2.44
C ARG A 59 -8.00 8.34 -1.88
N ALA A 60 -7.71 8.67 -0.62
CA ALA A 60 -6.43 8.34 -0.02
C ALA A 60 -6.58 7.77 1.39
N LEU A 61 -5.70 6.84 1.72
CA LEU A 61 -5.55 6.22 3.03
C LEU A 61 -4.08 6.31 3.42
N SER A 62 -3.80 6.75 4.63
CA SER A 62 -2.45 6.83 5.18
C SER A 62 -2.33 6.05 6.46
N TRP A 63 -1.20 5.38 6.69
CA TRP A 63 -0.92 4.64 7.91
C TRP A 63 0.58 4.59 8.19
N THR A 64 0.93 4.24 9.42
CA THR A 64 2.30 3.90 9.79
C THR A 64 2.47 2.39 9.70
N TRP A 65 3.59 1.93 9.14
CA TRP A 65 3.91 0.53 8.91
C TRP A 65 5.31 0.19 9.44
N ALA A 66 5.47 -0.96 10.09
CA ALA A 66 6.76 -1.36 10.66
C ALA A 66 7.02 -2.89 10.58
N PRO A 67 7.10 -3.47 9.37
CA PRO A 67 7.14 -4.92 9.15
C PRO A 67 8.43 -5.59 9.65
N ASP A 68 9.51 -4.82 9.78
CA ASP A 68 10.82 -5.29 10.26
C ASP A 68 11.29 -4.54 11.52
N GLY A 69 10.39 -3.79 12.14
CA GLY A 69 10.66 -2.92 13.28
C GLY A 69 11.14 -1.51 12.91
N SER A 70 11.35 -1.20 11.62
CA SER A 70 11.64 0.16 11.15
C SER A 70 10.33 0.82 10.71
N GLU A 71 10.00 2.01 11.24
CA GLU A 71 8.77 2.71 10.90
C GLU A 71 8.84 3.40 9.53
N SER A 72 7.78 3.25 8.74
CA SER A 72 7.55 3.97 7.49
C SER A 72 6.14 4.56 7.47
N ASP A 73 6.00 5.73 6.84
CA ASP A 73 4.72 6.36 6.55
C ASP A 73 4.28 5.93 5.15
N VAL A 74 3.10 5.32 5.06
CA VAL A 74 2.55 4.82 3.80
C VAL A 74 1.29 5.60 3.45
N GLU A 75 1.19 6.03 2.20
CA GLU A 75 0.02 6.65 1.60
C GLU A 75 -0.40 5.83 0.38
N LEU A 76 -1.59 5.25 0.44
CA LEU A 76 -2.27 4.63 -0.70
C LEU A 76 -3.27 5.61 -1.26
N THR A 77 -3.25 5.74 -2.58
CA THR A 77 -4.20 6.51 -3.36
C THR A 77 -4.93 5.58 -4.31
N VAL A 78 -6.25 5.74 -4.40
CA VAL A 78 -7.10 5.17 -5.46
C VAL A 78 -7.55 6.31 -6.36
N THR A 79 -7.34 6.20 -7.67
CA THR A 79 -7.75 7.20 -8.67
C THR A 79 -8.53 6.53 -9.78
N GLU A 80 -9.69 7.09 -10.11
CA GLU A 80 -10.47 6.70 -11.30
C GLU A 80 -9.67 6.97 -12.59
N ALA A 81 -9.52 5.96 -13.44
CA ALA A 81 -8.76 6.02 -14.69
C ALA A 81 -9.58 5.42 -15.86
N GLY A 82 -10.77 5.96 -16.09
CA GLY A 82 -11.70 5.45 -17.10
C GLY A 82 -12.39 4.17 -16.61
N PRO A 83 -12.37 3.05 -17.37
CA PRO A 83 -12.93 1.77 -16.92
C PRO A 83 -12.03 1.02 -15.93
N ARG A 84 -10.87 1.60 -15.59
CA ARG A 84 -9.88 1.02 -14.70
C ARG A 84 -9.62 1.93 -13.52
N THR A 85 -8.93 1.37 -12.53
CA THR A 85 -8.52 2.08 -11.33
C THR A 85 -7.01 2.06 -11.20
N LEU A 86 -6.42 3.23 -10.98
CA LEU A 86 -5.00 3.35 -10.63
C LEU A 86 -4.85 3.33 -9.12
N VAL A 87 -4.10 2.36 -8.60
CA VAL A 87 -3.68 2.34 -7.20
C VAL A 87 -2.23 2.74 -7.13
N ARG A 88 -1.94 3.76 -6.33
CA ARG A 88 -0.60 4.29 -6.10
C ARG A 88 -0.26 4.24 -4.62
N VAL A 89 0.85 3.60 -4.28
CA VAL A 89 1.39 3.52 -2.93
C VAL A 89 2.69 4.30 -2.85
N VAL A 90 2.76 5.25 -1.93
CA VAL A 90 3.97 5.98 -1.57
C VAL A 90 4.36 5.60 -0.16
N GLU A 91 5.57 5.11 -0.01
CA GLU A 91 6.14 4.77 1.29
C GLU A 91 7.35 5.67 1.56
N ARG A 92 7.41 6.25 2.75
CA ARG A 92 8.47 7.17 3.17
C ARG A 92 9.16 6.62 4.41
N MET A 93 10.48 6.43 4.30
CA MET A 93 11.32 5.99 5.40
C MET A 93 12.34 7.08 5.73
N SER A 94 12.36 7.52 6.99
CA SER A 94 13.28 8.57 7.42
C SER A 94 14.71 8.07 7.62
N GLU A 95 14.86 6.85 8.17
CA GLU A 95 16.17 6.25 8.47
C GLU A 95 16.21 4.76 8.07
N PRO A 96 16.14 4.45 6.77
CA PRO A 96 16.05 3.06 6.33
C PRO A 96 17.36 2.30 6.56
N THR A 97 17.24 1.01 6.87
CA THR A 97 18.34 0.05 6.70
C THR A 97 18.18 -0.68 5.37
N ALA A 98 19.26 -1.22 4.81
CA ALA A 98 19.17 -2.03 3.59
C ALA A 98 18.23 -3.24 3.75
N ARG A 99 18.20 -3.82 4.95
CA ARG A 99 17.27 -4.92 5.29
C ARG A 99 15.82 -4.45 5.29
N ALA A 100 15.55 -3.27 5.85
CA ALA A 100 14.21 -2.67 5.85
C ALA A 100 13.70 -2.42 4.44
N LEU A 101 14.55 -1.88 3.56
CA LEU A 101 14.19 -1.63 2.18
C LEU A 101 13.79 -2.90 1.43
N VAL A 102 14.57 -3.98 1.58
CA VAL A 102 14.26 -5.27 0.94
C VAL A 102 12.99 -5.89 1.52
N GLY A 103 12.88 -5.93 2.86
CA GLY A 103 11.71 -6.54 3.52
C GLY A 103 10.40 -5.79 3.24
N SER A 104 10.45 -4.46 3.21
CA SER A 104 9.32 -3.62 2.80
C SER A 104 8.94 -3.87 1.34
N ALA A 105 9.93 -3.94 0.44
CA ALA A 105 9.69 -4.20 -0.97
C ALA A 105 8.97 -5.53 -1.20
N ASP A 106 9.49 -6.62 -0.63
CA ASP A 106 8.90 -7.95 -0.80
C ASP A 106 7.45 -7.98 -0.29
N ARG A 107 7.20 -7.49 0.94
CA ARG A 107 5.85 -7.53 1.53
C ARG A 107 4.85 -6.63 0.82
N MET A 108 5.24 -5.41 0.44
CA MET A 108 4.34 -4.51 -0.27
C MET A 108 4.06 -5.03 -1.69
N SER A 109 5.05 -5.66 -2.34
CA SER A 109 4.83 -6.32 -3.62
C SER A 109 3.86 -7.48 -3.52
N ASP A 110 3.98 -8.34 -2.51
CA ASP A 110 3.03 -9.44 -2.27
C ASP A 110 1.61 -8.92 -1.98
N ALA A 111 1.52 -7.83 -1.21
CA ALA A 111 0.28 -7.16 -0.88
C ALA A 111 -0.42 -6.60 -2.15
N LEU A 112 0.31 -5.87 -2.99
CA LEU A 112 -0.20 -5.34 -4.26
C LEU A 112 -0.58 -6.45 -5.24
N LEU A 113 0.23 -7.51 -5.34
CA LEU A 113 -0.10 -8.66 -6.17
C LEU A 113 -1.39 -9.35 -5.71
N SER A 114 -1.62 -9.42 -4.38
CA SER A 114 -2.87 -9.96 -3.83
C SER A 114 -4.09 -9.12 -4.23
N LEU A 115 -3.94 -7.79 -4.28
CA LEU A 115 -4.98 -6.87 -4.74
C LEU A 115 -5.23 -6.99 -6.25
N GLU A 116 -4.17 -7.11 -7.07
CA GLU A 116 -4.30 -7.40 -8.51
C GLU A 116 -5.02 -8.73 -8.76
N LEU A 117 -4.63 -9.77 -8.03
CA LEU A 117 -5.27 -11.08 -8.13
C LEU A 117 -6.73 -11.07 -7.68
N TRP A 118 -7.09 -10.24 -6.69
CA TRP A 118 -8.48 -10.00 -6.31
C TRP A 118 -9.26 -9.37 -7.46
N ALA A 119 -8.74 -8.32 -8.10
CA ALA A 119 -9.39 -7.63 -9.21
C ALA A 119 -9.56 -8.54 -10.44
N LEU A 120 -8.67 -9.51 -10.62
CA LEU A 120 -8.75 -10.51 -11.71
C LEU A 120 -9.69 -11.68 -11.41
N ARG A 121 -10.28 -11.77 -10.21
CA ARG A 121 -11.28 -12.80 -9.93
C ARG A 121 -12.49 -12.52 -10.83
N PRO A 122 -12.99 -13.52 -11.57
CA PRO A 122 -14.21 -13.33 -12.34
C PRO A 122 -15.30 -12.87 -11.38
N ALA A 123 -15.90 -11.71 -11.67
CA ALA A 123 -17.11 -11.25 -11.04
C ALA A 123 -18.16 -12.36 -11.21
N LEU A 124 -18.24 -13.26 -10.23
CA LEU A 124 -19.38 -14.15 -10.08
C LEU A 124 -20.53 -13.22 -9.69
N SER A 125 -21.15 -12.62 -10.71
CA SER A 125 -22.45 -11.98 -10.62
C SER A 125 -23.38 -13.03 -10.01
N ILE A 126 -23.64 -12.92 -8.72
CA ILE A 126 -24.84 -13.44 -8.10
C ILE A 126 -25.97 -12.57 -8.66
N GLN A 127 -26.44 -12.91 -9.86
CA GLN A 127 -27.79 -12.56 -10.27
C GLN A 127 -28.71 -13.56 -9.57
N ALA A 128 -29.39 -13.08 -8.51
CA ALA A 128 -30.53 -13.74 -7.89
C ALA A 128 -31.74 -12.81 -8.00
#